data_AF-A0A6B1H510-F1
#
_entry.id   AF-A0A6B1H510-F1
#
_cell.length_a   1.000
_cell.length_b   1.000
_cell.length_c   1.000
_cell.angle_alpha   90.00
_cell.angle_beta   90.00
_cell.angle_gamma   90.00
#
_symmetry.space_group_name_H-M   'P 1'
#
loop_
_entity.id
_entity.type
_entity.pdbx_description
1 polymer ?
#
loop_
_entity_poly.entity_id
_entity_poly.type
_entity_poly.pdbx_seq_one_letter_code
_entity_poly.pdbx_strand_id
1 'polypeptide(L)' 'MEYQQPKLVLGVGRFGEARARRVLRGKDIRIGHILHPSPASPAANLGWAEQVERQLADLGVALP' A
#
# COMPACT_ATOMS: atom_id res chain seq x y z
N MET A 1 12.78 -14.87 -12.27
CA MET A 1 12.34 -13.46 -12.18
C MET A 1 11.98 -13.16 -10.74
N GLU A 2 12.96 -12.80 -9.92
CA GLU A 2 12.72 -12.25 -8.58
C GLU A 2 13.73 -11.11 -8.44
N TYR A 3 13.36 -9.93 -8.97
CA TYR A 3 14.27 -8.78 -9.10
C TYR A 3 14.34 -7.93 -7.83
N GLN A 4 13.37 -8.10 -6.92
CA GLN A 4 13.23 -7.32 -5.70
C GLN A 4 12.90 -8.29 -4.57
N GLN A 5 13.57 -8.17 -3.43
CA GLN A 5 13.28 -8.92 -2.19
C GLN A 5 12.66 -7.97 -1.17
N PRO A 6 11.42 -7.51 -1.38
CA PRO A 6 10.82 -6.51 -0.52
C PRO A 6 10.48 -7.11 0.85
N LYS A 7 10.74 -6.35 1.91
CA LYS A 7 10.25 -6.65 3.26
C LYS A 7 8.77 -6.27 3.43
N LEU A 8 8.28 -5.36 2.60
CA LEU A 8 6.92 -4.81 2.64
C LEU A 8 6.39 -4.64 1.21
N VAL A 9 5.16 -5.10 0.98
CA VAL A 9 4.39 -4.85 -0.24
C VAL A 9 3.15 -4.01 0.10
N LEU A 10 2.97 -2.91 -0.63
CA LEU A 10 1.83 -2.02 -0.46
C LEU A 10 0.88 -2.14 -1.64
N GLY A 11 -0.36 -2.55 -1.34
CA GLY A 11 -1.45 -2.44 -2.29
C GLY A 11 -1.92 -0.99 -2.43
N VAL A 12 -2.07 -0.50 -3.65
CA VAL A 12 -2.76 0.78 -3.88
C VAL A 12 -4.26 0.50 -3.85
N GLY A 13 -4.92 0.90 -2.76
CA GLY A 13 -6.28 0.51 -2.42
C GLY A 13 -6.44 -0.93 -1.93
N ARG A 14 -7.64 -1.24 -1.42
CA ARG A 14 -7.95 -2.56 -0.85
C ARG A 14 -7.89 -3.71 -1.84
N PHE A 15 -8.18 -3.45 -3.11
CA PHE A 15 -8.04 -4.45 -4.15
C PHE A 15 -6.58 -4.89 -4.31
N GLY A 16 -5.64 -3.94 -4.38
CA GLY A 16 -4.21 -4.24 -4.48
C GLY A 16 -3.73 -5.09 -3.30
N GLU A 17 -4.15 -4.75 -2.08
CA GLU A 17 -3.83 -5.53 -0.89
C GLU A 17 -4.35 -6.97 -0.98
N ALA A 18 -5.62 -7.15 -1.35
CA ALA A 18 -6.25 -8.46 -1.45
C ALA A 18 -5.53 -9.36 -2.47
N ARG A 19 -5.09 -8.78 -3.59
CA ARG A 19 -4.31 -9.50 -4.60
C ARG A 19 -2.91 -9.85 -4.09
N ALA A 20 -2.22 -8.92 -3.43
CA ALA A 20 -0.91 -9.18 -2.83
C ALA A 20 -1.00 -10.30 -1.79
N ARG A 21 -1.97 -10.24 -0.86
CA ARG A 21 -2.20 -11.30 0.14
C ARG A 21 -2.48 -12.66 -0.48
N ARG A 22 -3.23 -12.70 -1.60
CA ARG A 22 -3.54 -13.96 -2.28
C ARG A 22 -2.28 -14.61 -2.87
N VAL A 23 -1.43 -13.84 -3.54
CA VAL A 23 -0.27 -14.37 -4.28
C VAL A 23 0.93 -14.64 -3.35
N LEU A 24 1.11 -13.80 -2.33
CA LEU A 24 2.24 -13.88 -1.39
C LEU A 24 1.90 -14.71 -0.14
N ARG A 25 0.81 -15.48 -0.15
CA ARG A 25 0.42 -16.32 0.98
C ARG A 25 1.55 -17.31 1.31
N GLY A 26 1.97 -17.33 2.57
CA GLY A 26 3.05 -18.20 3.05
C GLY A 26 4.46 -17.66 2.79
N LYS A 27 4.59 -16.46 2.21
CA LYS A 27 5.87 -15.73 2.16
C LYS A 27 6.02 -14.90 3.43
N ASP A 28 7.25 -14.82 3.94
CA ASP A 28 7.60 -13.93 5.06
C ASP A 28 7.78 -12.48 4.57
N ILE A 29 6.68 -11.90 4.09
CA ILE A 29 6.63 -10.54 3.54
C ILE A 29 5.45 -9.82 4.20
N ARG A 30 5.69 -8.64 4.76
CA ARG A 30 4.64 -7.80 5.31
C ARG A 30 3.79 -7.22 4.18
N ILE A 31 2.47 -7.19 4.37
CA ILE A 31 1.53 -6.65 3.37
C ILE A 31 0.65 -5.59 4.02
N GLY A 32 0.56 -4.43 3.38
CA GLY A 32 -0.33 -3.32 3.76
C GLY A 32 -0.96 -2.65 2.54
N HIS A 33 -1.62 -1.52 2.76
CA HIS A 33 -2.18 -0.73 1.67
C HIS A 33 -2.12 0.77 1.96
N ILE A 34 -2.21 1.55 0.89
CA ILE A 34 -2.46 2.99 0.94
C ILE A 34 -3.77 3.31 0.25
N LEU A 35 -4.29 4.51 0.48
CA LEU A 35 -5.46 5.02 -0.22
C LEU A 35 -5.22 5.01 -1.73
N HIS A 36 -6.22 4.57 -2.50
CA HIS A 36 -6.14 4.62 -3.96
C HIS A 36 -6.32 6.07 -4.45
N PRO A 37 -5.52 6.56 -5.42
CA PRO A 37 -5.56 7.97 -5.87
C PRO A 37 -6.73 8.31 -6.79
N SER A 38 -7.58 7.34 -7.13
CA SER A 38 -8.69 7.54 -8.08
C SER A 38 -9.63 8.64 -7.60
N PRO A 39 -10.04 9.58 -8.49
CA PRO A 39 -11.01 10.62 -8.16
C PRO A 39 -12.40 10.07 -7.83
N ALA A 40 -12.67 8.80 -8.16
CA ALA A 40 -13.90 8.12 -7.77
C ALA A 40 -14.01 7.90 -6.24
N SER A 41 -12.91 8.04 -5.50
CA SER A 41 -12.91 7.98 -4.04
C SER A 41 -13.05 9.39 -3.46
N PRO A 42 -14.13 9.70 -2.71
CA PRO A 42 -14.25 11.00 -2.02
C PRO A 42 -13.06 11.30 -1.11
N ALA A 43 -12.52 10.28 -0.44
CA ALA A 43 -11.35 10.43 0.43
C ALA A 43 -10.09 10.88 -0.35
N ALA A 44 -9.90 10.43 -1.59
CA ALA A 44 -8.76 10.84 -2.40
C ALA A 44 -8.85 12.33 -2.81
N ASN A 45 -10.07 12.83 -2.99
CA ASN A 45 -10.31 14.24 -3.32
C ASN A 45 -10.11 15.19 -2.12
N LEU A 46 -10.04 14.66 -0.90
CA LEU A 46 -9.85 15.40 0.34
C LEU A 46 -8.37 15.36 0.82
N GLY A 47 -7.43 15.54 -0.11
CA GLY A 47 -6.00 15.56 0.21
C GLY A 47 -5.38 14.15 0.26
N TRP A 48 -5.26 13.51 -0.90
CA TRP A 48 -4.68 12.18 -1.03
C TRP A 48 -3.25 12.07 -0.50
N ALA A 49 -2.38 13.03 -0.83
CA ALA A 49 -0.96 12.98 -0.46
C ALA A 49 -0.78 12.92 1.06
N GLU A 50 -1.34 13.88 1.79
CA GLU A 50 -1.24 13.93 3.26
C GLU A 50 -1.79 12.66 3.93
N GLN A 51 -2.90 12.12 3.42
CA GLN A 51 -3.46 10.87 3.93
C GLN A 51 -2.52 9.67 3.68
N VAL A 52 -1.92 9.58 2.49
CA VAL A 52 -0.96 8.52 2.18
C VAL A 52 0.32 8.67 2.99
N GLU A 53 0.82 9.88 3.19
CA GLU A 53 2.00 10.14 4.05
C GLU A 53 1.76 9.63 5.47
N ARG A 54 0.58 9.92 6.06
CA ARG A 54 0.19 9.39 7.38
C ARG A 54 0.10 7.87 7.38
N GLN A 55 -0.53 7.28 6.36
CA GLN A 55 -0.62 5.81 6.24
C GLN A 55 0.76 5.15 6.12
N LEU A 56 1.69 5.76 5.39
CA LEU A 56 3.06 5.27 5.26
C LEU A 56 3.80 5.37 6.60
N ALA A 57 3.65 6.48 7.32
CA ALA A 57 4.22 6.64 8.67
C ALA A 57 3.68 5.58 9.65
N ASP A 58 2.37 5.33 9.66
CA ASP A 58 1.75 4.27 10.48
C ASP A 58 2.27 2.87 10.10
N LEU A 59 2.66 2.71 8.83
CA LEU A 59 3.28 1.49 8.34
C LEU A 59 4.79 1.41 8.63
N GLY A 60 5.39 2.45 9.20
CA GLY A 60 6.83 2.55 9.47
C GLY A 60 7.67 2.82 8.21
N VAL A 61 7.06 3.38 7.16
CA VAL A 61 7.74 3.78 5.92
C VAL A 61 8.05 5.26 5.97
N ALA A 62 9.33 5.61 5.98
CA ALA A 62 9.78 6.98 5.85
C ALA A 62 9.80 7.41 4.38
N LEU A 63 9.38 8.64 4.12
CA LEU A 63 9.52 9.29 2.81
C LEU A 63 10.83 10.08 2.77
N PRO A 64 11.44 10.23 1.57
CA PRO A 64 12.68 10.97 1.39
C PRO A 64 12.53 12.47 1.62
#